data_AF-A0A4Q9KS72-F1
#
_entry.id   AF-A0A4Q9KS72-F1
#
_cell.length_a   1.000
_cell.length_b   1.000
_cell.length_c   1.000
_cell.angle_alpha   90.00
_cell.angle_beta   90.00
_cell.angle_gamma   90.00
#
_symmetry.space_group_name_H-M   'P 1'
#
loop_
_entity.id
_entity.type
_entity.pdbx_description
1 polymer ?
#
loop_
_entity_poly.entity_id
_entity_poly.type
_entity_poly.pdbx_seq_one_letter_code
_entity_poly.pdbx_strand_id
1 'polypeptide(L)'
;MTNLKGINFLMDRRINLRWPDAVKINIRHFEFLDVFLYKEYIDISEMKLLSNFEPKELLHLSAKCETGSLKCLFSRNNFSQVKNLNLFRFVIGNEDVKVFKNNLNLENIKFFDINLRLISISDLFCNAKDYNIKYIYICQIYMFPIRFGIYF
;
A
#
# COMPACT_ATOMS: atom_id res chain seq x y z
N MET A 1 21.28 -6.93 -22.34
CA MET A 1 20.78 -6.38 -21.07
C MET A 1 19.28 -6.61 -21.03
N THR A 2 18.82 -7.51 -20.18
CA THR A 2 17.38 -7.76 -19.98
C THR A 2 16.97 -6.98 -18.73
N ASN A 3 16.41 -5.78 -18.93
CA ASN A 3 15.79 -5.03 -17.84
C ASN A 3 14.42 -5.69 -17.59
N LEU A 4 14.31 -6.43 -16.48
CA LEU A 4 13.02 -6.95 -16.07
C LEU A 4 12.13 -5.76 -15.70
N LYS A 5 11.06 -5.53 -16.46
CA LYS A 5 10.20 -4.35 -16.27
C LYS A 5 9.14 -4.52 -15.18
N GLY A 6 8.89 -5.75 -14.73
CA GLY A 6 7.92 -6.00 -13.67
C GLY A 6 8.08 -7.41 -13.09
N ILE A 7 7.78 -7.55 -11.80
CA ILE A 7 7.53 -8.85 -11.18
C ILE A 7 6.07 -8.90 -10.74
N ASN A 8 5.37 -9.94 -11.19
CA ASN A 8 4.06 -10.28 -10.67
C ASN A 8 4.23 -11.39 -9.63
N PHE A 9 3.92 -11.10 -8.37
CA PHE A 9 3.82 -12.12 -7.34
C PHE A 9 2.36 -12.55 -7.22
N LEU A 10 2.00 -13.65 -7.88
CA LEU A 10 0.69 -14.27 -7.74
C LEU A 10 0.80 -15.37 -6.68
N MET A 11 0.52 -15.02 -5.43
CA MET A 11 0.71 -15.94 -4.30
C MET A 11 -0.63 -16.54 -3.88
N ASP A 12 -0.82 -17.83 -4.22
CA ASP A 12 -1.92 -18.62 -3.67
C ASP A 12 -1.70 -18.90 -2.17
N ARG A 13 -2.79 -19.14 -1.44
CA ARG A 13 -3.01 -19.02 0.02
C ARG A 13 -2.05 -19.78 0.96
N ARG A 14 -0.99 -20.43 0.47
CA ARG A 14 -0.07 -21.27 1.27
C ARG A 14 1.42 -21.03 1.02
N ILE A 15 1.78 -19.96 0.31
CA ILE A 15 3.19 -19.69 0.02
C ILE A 15 3.71 -18.69 1.05
N ASN A 16 4.43 -19.21 2.06
CA ASN A 16 5.47 -18.42 2.70
C ASN A 16 6.43 -17.98 1.60
N LEU A 17 6.80 -16.69 1.53
CA LEU A 17 7.87 -16.20 0.68
C LEU A 17 9.18 -16.95 0.98
N ARG A 18 9.33 -18.16 0.43
CA ARG A 18 10.63 -18.78 0.24
C ARG A 18 11.11 -18.25 -1.09
N TRP A 19 12.03 -17.29 -1.01
CA TRP A 19 12.91 -16.96 -2.12
C TRP A 19 13.41 -18.28 -2.73
N PRO A 20 13.50 -18.40 -4.06
CA PRO A 20 13.99 -19.63 -4.66
C PRO A 20 15.36 -19.94 -4.08
N ASP A 21 15.43 -21.03 -3.31
CA ASP A 21 16.68 -21.57 -2.81
C ASP A 21 17.55 -21.88 -4.05
N ALA A 22 18.59 -21.07 -4.21
CA ALA A 22 19.71 -21.26 -5.12
C ALA A 22 19.37 -21.49 -6.61
N VAL A 23 18.61 -20.59 -7.23
CA VAL A 23 18.90 -20.29 -8.64
C VAL A 23 20.01 -19.23 -8.65
N LYS A 24 21.22 -19.60 -9.10
CA LYS A 24 22.31 -18.63 -9.36
C LYS A 24 21.95 -17.76 -10.56
N ILE A 25 21.01 -16.83 -10.36
CA ILE A 25 20.75 -15.75 -11.32
C ILE A 25 21.73 -14.64 -10.98
N ASN A 26 22.68 -14.39 -11.89
CA ASN A 26 23.67 -13.34 -11.72
C ASN A 26 23.07 -11.99 -12.15
N ILE A 27 22.16 -11.47 -11.32
CA ILE A 27 21.49 -10.20 -11.54
C ILE A 27 22.40 -9.08 -11.03
N ARG A 28 22.96 -8.28 -11.95
CA ARG A 28 23.86 -7.16 -11.59
C ARG A 28 23.10 -5.94 -11.05
N HIS A 29 21.84 -5.80 -11.42
CA HIS A 29 20.96 -4.71 -11.01
C HIS A 29 19.52 -5.16 -11.20
N PHE A 30 18.68 -4.95 -10.19
CA PHE A 30 17.26 -5.30 -10.24
C PHE A 30 16.44 -4.08 -9.85
N GLU A 31 15.62 -3.59 -10.78
CA GLU A 31 14.70 -2.49 -10.51
C GLU A 31 13.28 -3.01 -10.53
N PHE A 32 12.52 -2.67 -9.50
CA PHE A 32 11.08 -2.90 -9.47
C PHE A 32 10.42 -1.63 -10.02
N LEU A 33 10.03 -1.62 -11.30
CA LEU A 33 9.23 -0.49 -11.81
C LEU A 33 7.82 -0.58 -11.21
N ASP A 34 7.19 -1.73 -11.40
CA ASP A 34 5.86 -2.02 -10.89
C ASP A 34 5.87 -3.23 -9.96
N VAL A 35 5.11 -3.13 -8.87
CA VAL A 35 4.88 -4.23 -7.93
C VAL A 35 3.38 -4.48 -7.81
N PHE A 36 2.98 -5.71 -8.14
CA PHE A 36 1.62 -6.20 -7.98
C PHE A 36 1.58 -7.33 -6.96
N LEU A 37 0.74 -7.18 -5.94
CA LEU A 37 0.49 -8.21 -4.94
C LEU A 37 -1.00 -8.45 -4.78
N TYR A 38 -1.41 -9.69 -4.99
CA TYR A 38 -2.78 -10.15 -4.79
C TYR A 38 -2.77 -11.27 -3.76
N LYS A 39 -3.47 -11.05 -2.64
CA LYS A 39 -3.60 -12.05 -1.57
C LYS A 39 -4.94 -11.88 -0.89
N GLU A 40 -5.46 -12.94 -0.26
CA GLU A 40 -6.68 -12.82 0.53
C GLU A 40 -6.46 -11.96 1.78
N TYR A 41 -5.34 -12.20 2.47
CA TYR A 41 -4.93 -11.48 3.68
C TYR A 41 -3.41 -11.34 3.71
N ILE A 42 -2.89 -10.14 4.02
CA ILE A 42 -1.47 -9.88 4.23
C ILE A 42 -1.27 -9.50 5.71
N ASP A 43 -0.36 -10.19 6.39
CA ASP A 43 -0.04 -9.88 7.77
C ASP A 43 0.97 -8.71 7.89
N ILE A 44 1.08 -8.15 9.10
CA ILE A 44 2.00 -7.02 9.37
C ILE A 44 3.46 -7.38 9.11
N SER A 45 3.87 -8.63 9.34
CA SER A 45 5.24 -9.08 9.11
C SER A 45 5.57 -9.13 7.61
N GLU A 46 4.61 -9.56 6.78
CA GLU A 46 4.68 -9.51 5.33
C GLU A 46 4.72 -8.07 4.81
N MET A 47 3.90 -7.17 5.37
CA MET A 47 3.98 -5.73 5.05
C MET A 47 5.35 -5.14 5.36
N LYS A 48 5.96 -5.56 6.47
CA LYS A 48 7.31 -5.16 6.85
C LYS A 48 8.36 -5.75 5.90
N LEU A 49 8.19 -6.98 5.42
CA LEU A 49 9.05 -7.51 4.37
C LEU A 49 8.90 -6.72 3.06
N LEU A 50 7.65 -6.38 2.69
CA LEU A 50 7.34 -5.59 1.51
C LEU A 50 7.93 -4.17 1.59
N SER A 51 8.08 -3.62 2.79
CA SER A 51 8.69 -2.30 2.99
C SER A 51 10.16 -2.20 2.54
N ASN A 52 10.80 -3.33 2.26
CA ASN A 52 12.17 -3.38 1.73
C ASN A 52 12.24 -3.28 0.21
N PHE A 53 11.10 -3.36 -0.50
CA PHE A 53 11.09 -3.14 -1.94
C PHE A 53 10.99 -1.64 -2.24
N GLU A 54 11.64 -1.22 -3.33
CA GLU A 54 11.62 0.15 -3.84
C GLU A 54 10.96 0.17 -5.23
N PRO A 55 9.63 0.13 -5.30
CA PRO A 55 8.91 0.32 -6.56
C PRO A 55 9.08 1.76 -7.06
N LYS A 56 9.35 1.93 -8.36
CA LYS A 56 9.60 3.24 -8.97
C LYS A 56 8.38 3.89 -9.62
N GLU A 57 7.38 3.13 -10.05
CA GLU A 57 6.24 3.66 -10.80
C GLU A 57 4.91 3.31 -10.13
N LEU A 58 4.59 2.03 -10.02
CA LEU A 58 3.31 1.55 -9.52
C LEU A 58 3.46 0.57 -8.35
N LEU A 59 2.69 0.83 -7.30
CA LEU A 59 2.41 -0.15 -6.25
C LEU A 59 0.92 -0.51 -6.28
N HIS A 60 0.62 -1.77 -6.59
CA HIS A 60 -0.73 -2.31 -6.54
C HIS A 60 -0.81 -3.43 -5.51
N LEU A 61 -1.59 -3.20 -4.46
CA LEU A 61 -1.84 -4.16 -3.40
C LEU A 61 -3.33 -4.45 -3.28
N SER A 62 -3.70 -5.72 -3.39
CA SER A 62 -5.07 -6.19 -3.22
C SER A 62 -5.10 -7.30 -2.18
N ALA A 63 -5.45 -6.94 -0.94
CA ALA A 63 -5.64 -7.88 0.16
C ALA A 63 -6.34 -7.26 1.35
N LYS A 64 -6.95 -8.10 2.19
CA LYS A 64 -7.33 -7.70 3.56
C LYS A 64 -6.08 -7.57 4.42
N CYS A 65 -6.12 -6.69 5.41
CA CYS A 65 -5.05 -6.53 6.39
C CYS A 65 -5.60 -5.88 7.67
N GLU A 66 -4.77 -5.84 8.71
CA GLU A 66 -5.04 -5.12 9.95
C GLU A 66 -4.70 -3.63 9.84
N THR A 67 -5.33 -2.81 10.68
CA THR A 67 -4.97 -1.39 10.82
C THR A 67 -3.52 -1.26 11.28
N GLY A 68 -2.77 -0.30 10.73
CA GLY A 68 -1.33 -0.15 10.94
C GLY A 68 -0.46 -0.89 9.92
N SER A 69 -1.06 -1.71 9.05
CA SER A 69 -0.34 -2.42 8.00
C SER A 69 0.32 -1.47 6.99
N LEU A 70 -0.36 -0.39 6.61
CA LEU A 70 0.20 0.60 5.70
C LEU A 70 1.32 1.38 6.38
N LYS A 71 1.18 1.71 7.67
CA LYS A 71 2.29 2.31 8.42
C LYS A 71 3.54 1.44 8.39
N CYS A 72 3.40 0.12 8.52
CA CYS A 72 4.52 -0.82 8.43
C CYS A 72 5.13 -0.86 7.03
N LEU A 73 4.28 -0.93 6.00
CA LEU A 73 4.70 -0.91 4.59
C LEU A 73 5.50 0.35 4.27
N PHE A 74 5.02 1.53 4.64
CA PHE A 74 5.66 2.81 4.33
C PHE A 74 6.70 3.28 5.37
N SER A 75 7.08 2.43 6.32
CA SER A 75 7.96 2.79 7.44
C SER A 75 9.39 3.16 7.04
N ARG A 76 9.87 2.67 5.89
CA ARG A 76 11.26 2.88 5.42
C ARG A 76 11.41 4.02 4.42
N ASN A 77 10.36 4.77 4.08
CA ASN A 77 10.36 5.84 3.06
C ASN A 77 10.81 5.43 1.63
N ASN A 78 10.93 4.13 1.39
CA ASN A 78 11.33 3.50 0.12
C ASN A 78 10.32 3.68 -1.03
N PHE A 79 9.15 4.26 -0.74
CA PHE A 79 8.08 4.49 -1.71
C PHE A 79 7.97 5.94 -2.16
N SER A 80 8.95 6.80 -1.82
CA SER A 80 9.00 8.19 -2.27
C SER A 80 8.99 8.34 -3.80
N GLN A 81 9.42 7.32 -4.52
CA GLN A 81 9.44 7.28 -5.98
C GLN A 81 8.12 6.79 -6.59
N VAL A 82 7.27 6.10 -5.82
CA VAL A 82 5.99 5.60 -6.34
C VAL A 82 5.14 6.79 -6.75
N LYS A 83 4.66 6.75 -7.98
CA LYS A 83 3.77 7.76 -8.55
C LYS A 83 2.32 7.30 -8.52
N ASN A 84 2.09 6.00 -8.64
CA ASN A 84 0.77 5.39 -8.69
C ASN A 84 0.59 4.42 -7.52
N LEU A 85 -0.40 4.67 -6.67
CA LEU A 85 -0.74 3.78 -5.57
C LEU A 85 -2.16 3.24 -5.74
N ASN A 86 -2.27 1.91 -5.80
CA ASN A 86 -3.53 1.19 -5.88
C ASN A 86 -3.67 0.32 -4.62
N LEU A 87 -4.64 0.64 -3.75
CA LEU A 87 -4.96 -0.17 -2.56
C LEU A 87 -6.38 -0.71 -2.67
N PHE A 88 -6.49 -2.02 -2.57
CA PHE A 88 -7.73 -2.76 -2.79
C PHE A 88 -7.99 -3.68 -1.59
N ARG A 89 -9.20 -3.63 -1.01
CA ARG A 89 -9.64 -4.50 0.11
C ARG A 89 -9.01 -4.21 1.48
N PHE A 90 -8.37 -3.05 1.64
CA PHE A 90 -7.65 -2.67 2.87
C PHE A 90 -8.58 -2.18 3.97
N VAL A 91 -8.14 -2.38 5.21
CA VAL A 91 -8.70 -1.70 6.39
C VAL A 91 -7.70 -0.62 6.81
N ILE A 92 -8.15 0.64 6.86
CA ILE A 92 -7.32 1.80 7.18
C ILE A 92 -7.79 2.40 8.50
N GLY A 93 -6.88 2.53 9.47
CA GLY A 93 -7.13 3.10 10.78
C GLY A 93 -6.30 4.36 11.05
N ASN A 94 -6.44 4.90 12.26
CA ASN A 94 -5.67 6.05 12.72
C ASN A 94 -4.15 5.83 12.66
N GLU A 95 -3.69 4.58 12.81
CA GLU A 95 -2.28 4.22 12.72
C GLU A 95 -1.72 4.48 11.31
N ASP A 96 -2.54 4.34 10.27
CA ASP A 96 -2.17 4.45 8.86
C ASP A 96 -2.29 5.86 8.32
N VAL A 97 -3.14 6.70 8.93
CA VAL A 97 -3.42 8.08 8.50
C VAL A 97 -2.12 8.89 8.28
N LYS A 98 -1.11 8.70 9.13
CA LYS A 98 0.17 9.44 9.03
C LYS A 98 0.95 9.15 7.74
N VAL A 99 0.75 7.98 7.12
CA VAL A 99 1.38 7.62 5.85
C VAL A 99 0.99 8.60 4.75
N PHE A 100 -0.29 8.96 4.72
CA PHE A 100 -0.85 9.86 3.71
C PHE A 100 -0.53 11.34 3.96
N LYS A 101 -0.03 11.70 5.15
CA LYS A 101 0.32 13.08 5.48
C LYS A 101 1.75 13.47 5.07
N ASN A 102 2.70 12.54 5.15
CA ASN A 102 4.13 12.90 5.14
C ASN A 102 4.98 12.25 4.03
N ASN A 103 4.52 11.18 3.37
CA ASN A 103 5.45 10.25 2.72
C ASN A 103 5.18 9.93 1.25
N LEU A 104 4.20 10.58 0.61
CA LEU A 104 3.68 10.13 -0.67
C LEU A 104 3.75 11.24 -1.73
N ASN A 105 4.79 11.21 -2.57
CA ASN A 105 4.85 12.02 -3.80
C ASN A 105 4.04 11.35 -4.93
N LEU A 106 2.78 11.03 -4.64
CA LEU A 106 1.90 10.30 -5.54
C LEU A 106 1.26 11.24 -6.55
N GLU A 107 1.28 10.85 -7.82
CA GLU A 107 0.49 11.49 -8.88
C GLU A 107 -0.93 10.92 -8.91
N ASN A 108 -1.11 9.63 -8.62
CA ASN A 108 -2.40 8.94 -8.70
C ASN A 108 -2.62 8.00 -7.49
N ILE A 109 -3.83 8.05 -6.93
CA ILE A 109 -4.27 7.14 -5.88
C ILE A 109 -5.58 6.47 -6.28
N LYS A 110 -5.65 5.14 -6.15
CA LYS A 110 -6.88 4.37 -6.32
C LYS A 110 -7.19 3.57 -5.06
N PHE A 111 -8.40 3.76 -4.56
CA PHE A 111 -9.00 3.04 -3.46
C PHE A 111 -10.20 2.25 -3.96
N PHE A 112 -10.20 0.95 -3.68
CA PHE A 112 -11.30 0.05 -4.00
C PHE A 112 -11.60 -0.89 -2.84
N ASP A 113 -12.87 -1.04 -2.46
CA ASP A 113 -13.30 -1.93 -1.37
C ASP A 113 -12.54 -1.61 -0.06
N ILE A 114 -12.50 -0.34 0.35
CA ILE A 114 -11.73 0.11 1.52
C ILE A 114 -12.65 0.24 2.74
N ASN A 115 -12.19 -0.27 3.88
CA ASN A 115 -12.83 -0.08 5.17
C ASN A 115 -12.07 0.97 5.99
N LEU A 116 -12.70 2.11 6.26
CA LEU A 116 -12.19 3.16 7.13
C LEU A 116 -12.65 2.90 8.57
N ARG A 117 -11.72 2.51 9.44
CA ARG A 117 -12.00 2.15 10.83
C ARG A 117 -11.80 3.36 11.74
N LEU A 118 -12.90 3.93 12.23
CA LEU A 118 -12.92 5.07 13.16
C LEU A 118 -12.22 6.33 12.62
N ILE A 119 -12.16 6.45 11.29
CA ILE A 119 -11.63 7.61 10.57
C ILE A 119 -12.56 7.96 9.42
N SER A 120 -12.49 9.20 8.97
CA SER A 120 -13.13 9.68 7.76
C SER A 120 -12.14 9.70 6.60
N ILE A 121 -12.65 9.80 5.37
CA ILE A 121 -11.79 10.00 4.18
C ILE A 121 -10.98 11.31 4.29
N SER A 122 -11.55 12.33 4.94
CA SER A 122 -10.90 13.63 5.13
C SER A 122 -9.63 13.53 5.99
N ASP A 123 -9.58 12.57 6.92
CA ASP A 123 -8.41 12.36 7.77
C ASP A 123 -7.16 11.97 6.97
N LEU A 124 -7.35 11.32 5.81
CA LEU A 124 -6.27 10.92 4.91
C LEU A 124 -5.64 12.09 4.16
N PHE A 125 -6.42 13.11 3.78
CA PHE A 125 -6.01 14.14 2.81
C PHE A 125 -6.15 15.60 3.27
N CYS A 126 -6.85 15.91 4.36
CA CYS A 126 -7.12 17.32 4.73
C CYS A 126 -6.03 17.95 5.61
N ASN A 127 -4.93 17.23 5.88
CA ASN A 127 -3.96 17.62 6.90
C ASN A 127 -2.53 17.87 6.36
N ALA A 128 -2.26 17.66 5.07
CA ALA A 128 -0.97 18.02 4.48
C ALA A 128 -1.05 19.37 3.78
N LYS A 129 0.06 20.10 3.74
CA LYS A 129 0.12 21.45 3.17
C LYS A 129 0.03 21.46 1.64
N ASP A 130 0.62 20.47 0.97
CA ASP A 130 0.63 20.36 -0.49
C ASP A 130 0.59 18.89 -0.93
N TYR A 131 -0.40 18.52 -1.75
CA TYR A 131 -0.44 17.22 -2.42
C TYR A 131 -0.15 17.41 -3.92
N ASN A 132 0.74 16.56 -4.46
CA ASN A 132 0.98 16.47 -5.91
C ASN A 132 0.01 15.51 -6.63
N ILE A 133 -1.10 15.14 -5.97
CA ILE A 133 -2.06 14.17 -6.47
C ILE A 133 -2.92 14.82 -7.56
N LYS A 134 -2.85 14.27 -8.77
CA LYS A 134 -3.66 14.71 -9.92
C LYS A 134 -5.02 14.00 -9.93
N TYR A 135 -5.05 12.71 -9.55
CA TYR A 135 -6.26 11.91 -9.58
C TYR A 135 -6.41 11.05 -8.32
N ILE A 136 -7.59 11.13 -7.71
CA ILE A 136 -8.05 10.25 -6.64
C ILE A 136 -9.26 9.50 -7.17
N TYR A 137 -9.13 8.17 -7.30
CA TYR A 137 -10.25 7.30 -7.61
C TYR A 137 -10.68 6.55 -6.35
N ILE A 138 -11.96 6.65 -6.02
CA ILE A 138 -12.54 6.01 -4.86
C ILE A 138 -13.77 5.22 -5.29
N CYS A 139 -13.81 3.93 -4.95
CA CYS A 139 -14.96 3.08 -5.18
C CYS A 139 -15.15 2.13 -4.00
N GLN A 140 -16.40 1.93 -3.58
CA GLN A 140 -16.78 1.03 -2.47
C GLN A 140 -16.00 1.32 -1.17
N ILE A 141 -16.32 2.44 -0.52
CA ILE A 141 -15.82 2.73 0.84
C ILE A 141 -16.88 2.38 1.87
N TYR A 142 -16.43 1.67 2.91
CA TYR A 142 -17.21 1.40 4.11
C TYR A 142 -16.64 2.22 5.27
N MET A 143 -17.51 2.94 5.97
CA MET A 143 -17.16 3.65 7.20
C MET A 143 -17.96 3.03 8.34
N PHE A 144 -17.26 2.52 9.35
CA PHE A 144 -17.92 2.10 10.59
C PHE A 144 -17.92 3.26 11.60
N PRO A 145 -19.02 3.44 12.34
CA PRO A 145 -19.34 4.73 12.94
C PRO A 145 -18.26 5.19 13.92
N ILE A 146 -17.71 6.37 13.64
CA ILE A 146 -17.21 7.29 14.67
C ILE A 146 -18.43 7.56 15.54
N ARG A 147 -18.37 7.28 16.85
CA ARG A 147 -19.47 7.64 17.76
C ARG A 147 -19.81 9.11 17.55
N PHE A 148 -20.94 9.41 16.90
CA PHE A 148 -21.54 10.72 17.02
C PHE A 148 -22.00 10.84 18.48
N GLY A 149 -21.16 11.46 19.30
CA GLY A 149 -21.59 11.96 20.59
C GLY A 149 -22.58 13.09 20.32
N ILE A 150 -23.86 12.73 20.20
CA ILE A 150 -24.95 13.70 20.36
C ILE A 150 -24.94 14.02 21.86
N TYR A 151 -24.32 15.14 22.21
CA TYR A 151 -24.52 15.75 23.52
C TYR A 151 -25.93 16.35 23.51
N PHE A 152 -26.83 15.78 24.32
CA PHE A 152 -28.11 16.41 24.69
C PHE A 152 -27.87 17.56 25.66
#